data_AF-A0A7X9KG04-F1
#
_entry.id   AF-A0A7X9KG04-F1
#
_cell.length_a   1.000
_cell.length_b   1.000
_cell.length_c   1.000
_cell.angle_alpha   90.00
_cell.angle_beta   90.00
_cell.angle_gamma   90.00
#
_symmetry.space_group_name_H-M   'P 1'
#
loop_
_entity.id
_entity.type
_entity.pdbx_description
1 polymer ?
#
loop_
_entity_poly.entity_id
_entity_poly.type
_entity_poly.pdbx_seq_one_letter_code
_entity_poly.pdbx_strand_id
1 'polypeptide(L)'
;AQRAGLDGDLTATYAIAPTIADMHRGYEMMAAGRVLDRPGLIANVPSVGDTTIAPDGRHVLSLETLYTPYGLPGGWASSTEPARWLDLFADLAEPGFKDSLVEWRAMTPDRYEREFHLPHGHATSFAGGPLAALHNKNPELTRYETPVKGLYITGAATFPGAGVWGASGRNAAMTVLRTL
;
A
#
# COMPACT_ATOMS: atom_id res chain seq x y z
N ALA A 1 -20.54 -7.92 11.05
CA ALA A 1 -20.95 -7.75 9.64
C ALA A 1 -21.99 -6.62 9.39
N GLN A 2 -23.25 -6.73 9.83
CA GLN A 2 -24.33 -5.78 9.43
C GLN A 2 -24.14 -4.30 9.78
N ARG A 3 -23.42 -3.96 10.86
CA ARG A 3 -23.15 -2.54 11.20
C ARG A 3 -22.07 -1.87 10.34
N ALA A 4 -21.34 -2.64 9.54
CA ALA A 4 -20.25 -2.16 8.68
C ALA A 4 -20.63 -2.13 7.18
N GLY A 5 -21.91 -2.36 6.84
CA GLY A 5 -22.37 -2.38 5.43
C GLY A 5 -21.87 -3.59 4.63
N LEU A 6 -21.52 -4.69 5.30
CA LEU A 6 -21.07 -5.93 4.67
C LEU A 6 -22.27 -6.86 4.46
N ASP A 7 -23.09 -6.58 3.44
CA ASP A 7 -24.15 -7.48 2.99
C ASP A 7 -23.71 -8.18 1.68
N GLY A 8 -23.46 -9.49 1.73
CA GLY A 8 -23.09 -10.32 0.58
C GLY A 8 -21.93 -11.29 0.86
N ASP A 9 -21.76 -12.28 -0.03
CA ASP A 9 -20.62 -13.22 -0.04
C ASP A 9 -19.28 -12.50 0.11
N LEU A 10 -18.23 -13.24 0.49
CA LEU A 10 -16.85 -12.74 0.46
C LEU A 10 -16.60 -12.02 -0.88
N THR A 11 -16.35 -10.72 -0.86
CA THR A 11 -15.89 -9.93 -1.99
C THR A 11 -14.39 -9.78 -1.86
N ALA A 12 -13.71 -9.60 -2.99
CA ALA A 12 -12.26 -9.65 -3.00
C ALA A 12 -11.62 -8.49 -2.21
N THR A 13 -12.26 -7.32 -2.10
CA THR A 13 -11.66 -6.13 -1.47
C THR A 13 -12.68 -5.32 -0.69
N TYR A 14 -12.32 -4.94 0.53
CA TYR A 14 -13.11 -4.09 1.41
C TYR A 14 -12.25 -2.97 2.00
N ALA A 15 -12.83 -1.79 2.14
CA ALA A 15 -12.21 -0.67 2.84
C ALA A 15 -12.97 -0.41 4.16
N ILE A 16 -12.23 -0.48 5.27
CA ILE A 16 -12.71 -0.11 6.60
C ILE A 16 -12.17 1.29 6.86
N ALA A 17 -13.02 2.28 6.60
CA ALA A 17 -12.67 3.69 6.67
C ALA A 17 -13.04 4.28 8.04
N PRO A 18 -12.11 4.97 8.75
CA PRO A 18 -12.46 5.80 9.88
C PRO A 18 -13.13 7.10 9.39
N THR A 19 -13.50 7.98 10.32
CA THR A 19 -14.06 9.29 9.92
C THR A 19 -13.03 10.11 9.14
N ILE A 20 -13.47 11.06 8.30
CA ILE A 20 -12.56 11.97 7.59
C ILE A 20 -11.66 12.73 8.58
N ALA A 21 -12.21 13.13 9.74
CA ALA A 21 -11.45 13.79 10.79
C ALA A 21 -10.34 12.89 11.35
N ASP A 22 -10.61 11.60 11.53
CA ASP A 22 -9.62 10.63 11.99
C ASP A 22 -8.59 10.30 10.90
N MET A 23 -8.98 10.24 9.62
CA MET A 23 -8.02 10.11 8.51
C MET A 23 -7.05 11.29 8.49
N HIS A 24 -7.56 12.52 8.64
CA HIS A 24 -6.74 13.71 8.72
C HIS A 24 -5.81 13.68 9.94
N ARG A 25 -6.34 13.32 11.12
CA ARG A 25 -5.53 13.14 12.33
C ARG A 25 -4.45 12.09 12.14
N GLY A 26 -4.77 10.95 11.51
CA GLY A 26 -3.81 9.90 11.18
C GLY A 26 -2.67 10.43 10.31
N TYR A 27 -2.99 11.19 9.27
CA TYR A 27 -1.99 11.86 8.43
C TYR A 27 -1.08 12.79 9.24
N GLU A 28 -1.62 13.63 10.11
CA GLU A 28 -0.82 14.52 10.98
C GLU A 28 0.05 13.73 11.98
N MET A 29 -0.48 12.64 12.51
CA MET A 29 0.23 11.77 13.46
C MET A 29 1.44 11.08 12.85
N MET A 30 1.43 10.78 11.55
CA MET A 30 2.57 10.17 10.86
C MET A 30 3.84 11.02 11.00
N ALA A 31 3.71 12.34 10.89
CA ALA A 31 4.83 13.27 11.01
C ALA A 31 5.44 13.25 12.42
N ALA A 32 4.65 12.88 13.42
CA ALA A 32 5.08 12.71 14.81
C ALA A 32 5.51 11.26 15.14
N GLY A 33 5.60 10.36 14.14
CA GLY A 33 5.95 8.97 14.35
C GLY A 33 4.86 8.14 15.05
N ARG A 34 3.60 8.59 15.05
CA ARG A 34 2.50 7.92 15.76
C ARG A 34 1.52 7.25 14.80
N VAL A 35 0.86 6.21 15.28
CA VAL A 35 -0.21 5.48 14.58
C VAL A 35 -1.55 5.81 15.24
N LEU A 36 -2.60 5.92 14.43
CA LEU A 36 -3.96 6.11 14.92
C LEU A 36 -4.47 4.85 15.67
N ASP A 37 -5.25 5.03 16.74
CA ASP A 37 -5.80 3.92 17.52
C ASP A 37 -6.74 3.02 16.69
N ARG A 38 -7.52 3.62 15.79
CA ARG A 38 -8.39 2.91 14.84
C ARG A 38 -8.05 3.35 13.42
N PRO A 39 -6.96 2.85 12.83
CA PRO A 39 -6.54 3.26 11.50
C PRO A 39 -7.50 2.74 10.43
N GLY A 40 -7.45 3.35 9.25
CA GLY A 40 -8.12 2.78 8.08
C GLY A 40 -7.43 1.50 7.64
N LEU A 41 -8.24 0.50 7.29
CA LEU A 41 -7.76 -0.79 6.82
C LEU A 41 -8.31 -1.06 5.42
N ILE A 42 -7.48 -1.62 4.55
CA ILE A 42 -7.91 -2.22 3.29
C ILE A 42 -7.67 -3.72 3.41
N ALA A 43 -8.75 -4.50 3.41
CA ALA A 43 -8.69 -5.95 3.46
C ALA A 43 -8.91 -6.49 2.05
N ASN A 44 -8.08 -7.44 1.63
CA ASN A 44 -8.20 -8.11 0.35
C ASN A 44 -8.10 -9.63 0.54
N VAL A 45 -9.04 -10.36 -0.05
CA VAL A 45 -9.10 -11.83 -0.03
C VAL A 45 -9.06 -12.33 -1.47
N PRO A 46 -7.88 -12.34 -2.13
CA PRO A 46 -7.80 -12.61 -3.56
C PRO A 46 -8.21 -14.04 -3.91
N SER A 47 -8.13 -14.97 -2.95
CA SER A 47 -8.49 -16.38 -3.14
C SER A 47 -9.99 -16.62 -3.36
N VAL A 48 -10.82 -15.60 -3.13
CA VAL A 48 -12.24 -15.62 -3.52
C VAL A 48 -12.38 -15.60 -5.03
N GLY A 49 -11.56 -14.79 -5.71
CA GLY A 49 -11.60 -14.64 -7.17
C GLY A 49 -10.72 -15.64 -7.90
N ASP A 50 -9.62 -16.08 -7.28
CA ASP A 50 -8.69 -17.07 -7.83
C ASP A 50 -8.31 -18.10 -6.77
N THR A 51 -8.96 -19.26 -6.80
CA THR A 51 -8.73 -20.33 -5.83
C THR A 51 -7.35 -20.97 -5.96
N THR A 52 -6.59 -20.72 -7.04
CA THR A 52 -5.28 -21.36 -7.25
C THR A 52 -4.17 -20.78 -6.36
N ILE A 53 -4.39 -19.60 -5.78
CA ILE A 53 -3.39 -18.93 -4.93
C ILE A 53 -3.38 -19.45 -3.48
N ALA A 54 -4.33 -20.31 -3.13
CA ALA A 54 -4.45 -20.91 -1.80
C ALA A 54 -4.75 -22.41 -1.91
N PRO A 55 -4.28 -23.25 -0.98
CA PRO A 55 -4.73 -24.63 -0.89
C PRO A 55 -6.25 -24.74 -0.63
N ASP A 56 -6.84 -25.88 -0.99
CA ASP A 56 -8.26 -26.15 -0.76
C ASP A 56 -8.68 -25.90 0.70
N GLY A 57 -9.79 -25.19 0.88
CA GLY A 57 -10.33 -24.83 2.20
C GLY A 57 -9.54 -23.73 2.93
N ARG A 58 -8.61 -23.05 2.26
CA ARG A 58 -7.85 -21.91 2.81
C ARG A 58 -8.05 -20.66 1.98
N HIS A 59 -7.78 -19.52 2.62
CA HIS A 59 -7.81 -18.22 1.97
C HIS A 59 -6.53 -17.44 2.26
N VAL A 60 -6.13 -16.61 1.31
CA VAL A 60 -5.11 -15.59 1.52
C VAL A 60 -5.83 -14.31 1.94
N LEU A 61 -5.37 -13.69 3.03
CA LEU A 61 -5.84 -12.37 3.46
C LEU A 61 -4.64 -11.41 3.43
N SER A 62 -4.81 -10.30 2.72
CA SER A 62 -3.93 -9.14 2.81
C SER A 62 -4.64 -8.03 3.57
N LEU A 63 -3.99 -7.48 4.60
CA LEU A 63 -4.50 -6.36 5.39
C LEU A 63 -3.50 -5.20 5.30
N GLU A 64 -3.90 -4.14 4.62
CA GLU A 64 -3.11 -2.91 4.51
C GLU A 64 -3.63 -1.87 5.51
N THR A 65 -2.73 -1.32 6.31
CA THR A 65 -3.07 -0.25 7.27
C THR A 65 -2.59 1.09 6.76
N LEU A 66 -3.51 2.06 6.72
CA LEU A 66 -3.27 3.38 6.16
C LEU A 66 -2.71 4.36 7.20
N TYR A 67 -2.03 5.40 6.70
CA TYR A 67 -1.44 6.48 7.50
C TYR A 67 -0.44 5.99 8.56
N THR A 68 0.50 5.12 8.17
CA THR A 68 1.55 4.60 9.04
C THR A 68 2.84 5.42 8.91
N PRO A 69 3.51 5.78 10.02
CA PRO A 69 4.77 6.53 9.97
C PRO A 69 5.95 5.67 9.53
N TYR A 70 6.92 6.26 8.86
CA TYR A 70 8.23 5.61 8.71
C TYR A 70 8.94 5.48 10.06
N GLY A 71 9.10 6.61 10.77
CA GLY A 71 9.84 6.70 12.04
C GLY A 71 9.00 6.39 13.27
N LEU A 72 8.60 5.13 13.46
CA LEU A 72 7.91 4.71 14.69
C LEU A 72 8.90 4.69 15.89
N PRO A 73 8.59 5.33 17.03
CA PRO A 73 9.40 5.23 18.24
C PRO A 73 9.61 3.77 18.67
N GLY A 74 10.87 3.41 18.94
CA GLY A 74 11.25 2.02 19.22
C GLY A 74 11.42 1.13 17.99
N GLY A 75 11.10 1.63 16.80
CA GLY A 75 11.29 0.91 15.53
C GLY A 75 10.20 -0.11 15.21
N TRP A 76 10.08 -0.44 13.93
CA TRP A 76 9.06 -1.36 13.43
C TRP A 76 9.35 -2.83 13.76
N ALA A 77 10.63 -3.22 13.83
CA ALA A 77 11.02 -4.61 14.07
C ALA A 77 10.53 -5.17 15.42
N SER A 78 10.39 -4.32 16.44
CA SER A 78 9.88 -4.68 17.77
C SER A 78 8.46 -4.17 18.03
N SER A 79 7.77 -3.66 17.02
CA SER A 79 6.45 -3.06 17.17
C SER A 79 5.35 -4.12 17.32
N THR A 80 4.41 -3.88 18.24
CA THR A 80 3.20 -4.69 18.39
C THR A 80 2.05 -4.21 17.50
N GLU A 81 2.24 -3.11 16.75
CA GLU A 81 1.21 -2.52 15.90
C GLU A 81 0.62 -3.50 14.88
N PRO A 82 1.39 -4.32 14.15
CA PRO A 82 0.81 -5.26 13.20
C PRO A 82 -0.14 -6.29 13.85
N ALA A 83 0.22 -6.80 15.03
CA ALA A 83 -0.64 -7.71 15.77
C ALA A 83 -1.91 -6.99 16.26
N ARG A 84 -1.77 -5.75 16.73
CA ARG A 84 -2.89 -4.90 17.13
C ARG A 84 -3.88 -4.65 15.98
N TRP A 85 -3.39 -4.45 14.75
CA TRP A 85 -4.27 -4.26 13.59
C TRP A 85 -4.99 -5.54 13.20
N LEU A 86 -4.34 -6.70 13.36
CA LEU A 86 -4.99 -8.00 13.17
C LEU A 86 -6.09 -8.23 14.22
N ASP A 87 -5.86 -7.84 15.48
CA ASP A 87 -6.88 -7.87 16.53
C ASP A 87 -8.07 -6.95 16.20
N LEU A 88 -7.80 -5.72 15.75
CA LEU A 88 -8.85 -4.80 15.31
C LEU A 88 -9.67 -5.34 14.14
N PHE A 89 -9.03 -6.05 13.21
CA PHE A 89 -9.73 -6.70 12.10
C PHE A 89 -10.55 -7.89 12.60
N ALA A 90 -10.03 -8.68 13.54
CA ALA A 90 -10.72 -9.80 14.14
C ALA A 90 -12.03 -9.38 14.83
N ASP A 91 -12.06 -8.22 15.47
CA ASP A 91 -13.27 -7.64 16.07
C ASP A 91 -14.40 -7.36 15.05
N LEU A 92 -14.05 -7.24 13.77
CA LEU A 92 -14.98 -6.98 12.66
C LEU A 92 -15.36 -8.25 11.90
N ALA A 93 -14.56 -9.31 12.04
CA ALA A 93 -14.71 -10.59 11.36
C ALA A 93 -15.64 -11.53 12.13
N GLU A 94 -15.93 -12.69 11.53
CA GLU A 94 -16.70 -13.74 12.20
C GLU A 94 -15.90 -14.35 13.38
N PRO A 95 -16.60 -14.79 14.45
CA PRO A 95 -15.96 -15.47 15.58
C PRO A 95 -15.08 -16.65 15.12
N GLY A 96 -13.91 -16.80 15.74
CA GLY A 96 -12.92 -17.82 15.37
C GLY A 96 -11.95 -17.40 14.26
N PHE A 97 -12.03 -16.17 13.75
CA PHE A 97 -11.08 -15.65 12.76
C PHE A 97 -9.61 -15.79 13.21
N LYS A 98 -9.29 -15.41 14.45
CA LYS A 98 -7.90 -15.55 14.94
C LYS A 98 -7.45 -17.00 15.05
N ASP A 99 -8.37 -17.90 15.40
CA ASP A 99 -8.09 -19.33 15.54
C ASP A 99 -7.89 -20.01 14.17
N SER A 100 -8.37 -19.40 13.08
CA SER A 100 -8.18 -19.89 11.72
C SER A 100 -6.85 -19.43 11.08
N LEU A 101 -6.12 -18.52 11.72
CA LEU A 101 -4.83 -18.04 11.22
C LEU A 101 -3.78 -19.15 11.31
N VAL A 102 -3.38 -19.68 10.16
CA VAL A 102 -2.30 -20.68 10.07
C VAL A 102 -0.92 -20.03 10.18
N GLU A 103 -0.71 -18.96 9.43
CA GLU A 103 0.53 -18.20 9.39
C GLU A 103 0.21 -16.77 8.97
N TRP A 104 0.95 -15.80 9.51
CA TRP A 104 0.88 -14.42 9.05
C TRP A 104 2.25 -13.75 9.16
N ARG A 105 2.45 -12.72 8.34
CA ARG A 105 3.64 -11.87 8.38
C ARG A 105 3.24 -10.42 8.16
N ALA A 106 3.97 -9.50 8.79
CA ALA A 106 3.83 -8.07 8.53
C ALA A 106 4.90 -7.60 7.55
N MET A 107 4.51 -6.74 6.62
CA MET A 107 5.40 -5.95 5.77
C MET A 107 5.43 -4.51 6.28
N THR A 108 6.40 -4.21 7.14
CA THR A 108 6.61 -2.88 7.74
C THR A 108 7.61 -2.05 6.93
N PRO A 109 7.66 -0.71 7.11
CA PRO A 109 8.56 0.15 6.33
C PRO A 109 10.03 -0.27 6.31
N ASP A 110 10.58 -0.75 7.43
CA ASP A 110 11.95 -1.26 7.52
C ASP A 110 12.17 -2.54 6.69
N ARG A 111 11.14 -3.38 6.55
CA ARG A 111 11.20 -4.58 5.69
C ARG A 111 11.12 -4.20 4.23
N TYR A 112 10.27 -3.25 3.86
CA TYR A 112 10.23 -2.73 2.50
C TYR A 112 11.56 -2.13 2.07
N GLU A 113 12.23 -1.38 2.95
CA GLU A 113 13.59 -0.89 2.71
C GLU A 113 14.58 -2.05 2.51
N ARG A 114 14.61 -3.01 3.42
CA ARG A 114 15.61 -4.09 3.42
C ARG A 114 15.41 -5.12 2.30
N GLU A 115 14.17 -5.51 2.04
CA GLU A 115 13.84 -6.63 1.14
C GLU A 115 13.59 -6.15 -0.29
N PHE A 116 13.08 -4.93 -0.46
CA PHE A 116 12.70 -4.38 -1.77
C PHE A 116 13.48 -3.13 -2.16
N HIS A 117 14.43 -2.67 -1.32
CA HIS A 117 15.22 -1.47 -1.57
C HIS A 117 14.35 -0.22 -1.79
N LEU A 118 13.21 -0.15 -1.09
CA LEU A 118 12.26 0.96 -1.17
C LEU A 118 12.56 1.99 -0.07
N PRO A 119 13.20 3.13 -0.36
CA PRO A 119 13.54 4.12 0.67
C PRO A 119 12.29 4.59 1.41
N HIS A 120 12.40 4.69 2.73
CA HIS A 120 11.33 5.01 3.67
C HIS A 120 10.10 4.11 3.59
N GLY A 121 10.22 2.91 2.99
CA GLY A 121 9.12 1.98 2.80
C GLY A 121 8.02 2.51 1.87
N HIS A 122 8.34 3.44 0.97
CA HIS A 122 7.35 4.13 0.15
C HIS A 122 6.84 3.27 -1.03
N ALA A 123 5.91 2.35 -0.74
CA ALA A 123 5.38 1.37 -1.70
C ALA A 123 4.73 2.00 -2.94
N THR A 124 3.99 3.09 -2.80
CA THR A 124 3.36 3.78 -3.93
C THR A 124 4.33 4.66 -4.74
N SER A 125 5.57 4.88 -4.24
CA SER A 125 6.77 5.42 -4.92
C SER A 125 6.66 6.79 -5.63
N PHE A 126 5.49 7.19 -6.12
CA PHE A 126 5.18 8.46 -6.77
C PHE A 126 4.12 9.19 -5.95
N ALA A 127 4.54 10.21 -5.22
CA ALA A 127 3.66 11.05 -4.41
C ALA A 127 2.85 12.08 -5.25
N GLY A 128 3.06 12.11 -6.56
CA GLY A 128 2.42 13.07 -7.45
C GLY A 128 0.99 12.67 -7.79
N GLY A 129 0.01 13.47 -7.37
CA GLY A 129 -1.33 13.41 -7.98
C GLY A 129 -1.31 13.86 -9.45
N PRO A 130 -2.47 13.96 -10.12
CA PRO A 130 -2.54 14.42 -11.51
C PRO A 130 -1.85 15.77 -11.77
N LEU A 131 -1.80 16.65 -10.76
CA LEU A 131 -1.09 17.93 -10.82
C LEU A 131 0.43 17.81 -10.99
N ALA A 132 1.03 16.67 -10.66
CA ALA A 132 2.44 16.41 -10.93
C ALA A 132 2.75 16.41 -12.43
N ALA A 133 1.78 16.11 -13.30
CA ALA A 133 1.96 16.26 -14.75
C ALA A 133 2.34 17.69 -15.15
N LEU A 134 1.90 18.68 -14.37
CA LEU A 134 2.09 20.11 -14.65
C LEU A 134 3.22 20.74 -13.84
N HIS A 135 3.40 20.32 -12.58
CA HIS A 135 4.24 21.02 -11.60
C HIS A 135 5.29 20.13 -10.91
N ASN A 136 5.63 18.95 -11.45
CA ASN A 136 6.69 18.15 -10.86
C ASN A 136 8.04 18.89 -10.96
N LYS A 137 8.70 19.07 -9.80
CA LYS A 137 10.01 19.72 -9.69
C LYS A 137 11.14 18.88 -10.30
N ASN A 138 10.92 17.58 -10.45
CA ASN A 138 11.84 16.62 -11.05
C ASN A 138 11.31 16.25 -12.45
N PRO A 139 11.67 17.00 -13.51
CA PRO A 139 11.12 16.81 -14.85
C PRO A 139 11.38 15.40 -15.41
N GLU A 140 12.46 14.75 -15.02
CA GLU A 140 12.78 13.37 -15.41
C GLU A 140 11.69 12.37 -15.00
N LEU A 141 10.98 12.62 -13.90
CA LEU A 141 9.91 11.73 -13.42
C LEU A 141 8.62 11.83 -14.24
N THR A 142 8.47 12.87 -15.06
CA THR A 142 7.30 13.07 -15.94
C THR A 142 7.66 13.01 -17.43
N ARG A 143 8.91 13.31 -17.77
CA ARG A 143 9.44 13.30 -19.14
C ARG A 143 10.21 12.03 -19.49
N TYR A 144 10.55 11.20 -18.50
CA TYR A 144 11.28 9.94 -18.64
C TYR A 144 12.70 10.07 -19.20
N GLU A 145 13.19 11.29 -19.41
CA GLU A 145 14.53 11.59 -19.92
C GLU A 145 15.36 12.26 -18.83
N THR A 146 16.62 11.82 -18.69
CA THR A 146 17.55 12.38 -17.72
C THR A 146 18.54 13.36 -18.40
N PRO A 147 19.27 14.19 -17.64
CA PRO A 147 20.35 15.01 -18.22
C PRO A 147 21.50 14.22 -18.87
N VAL A 148 21.61 12.92 -18.57
CA VAL A 148 22.63 12.05 -19.18
C VAL A 148 22.08 11.50 -20.49
N LYS A 149 22.73 11.84 -21.60
CA LYS A 149 22.32 11.40 -22.94
C LYS A 149 22.25 9.88 -23.02
N GLY A 150 21.10 9.37 -23.46
CA GLY A 150 20.86 7.92 -23.60
C GLY A 150 20.42 7.22 -22.32
N LEU A 151 20.25 7.96 -21.21
CA LEU A 151 19.72 7.42 -19.95
C LEU A 151 18.28 7.91 -19.72
N TYR A 152 17.37 6.95 -19.52
CA TYR A 152 15.94 7.16 -19.32
C TYR A 152 15.51 6.53 -17.99
N ILE A 153 14.47 7.09 -17.37
CA ILE A 153 13.94 6.60 -16.09
C ILE A 153 12.49 6.16 -16.26
N THR A 154 12.11 5.05 -15.63
CA THR A 154 10.75 4.53 -15.59
C THR A 154 10.50 3.75 -14.31
N GLY A 155 9.24 3.51 -13.97
CA GLY A 155 8.84 2.66 -12.86
C GLY A 155 7.62 3.18 -12.12
N ALA A 156 7.35 2.62 -10.93
CA ALA A 156 6.27 3.07 -10.07
C ALA A 156 6.47 4.51 -9.54
N ALA A 157 7.72 5.00 -9.52
CA ALA A 157 8.12 6.34 -9.10
C ALA A 157 8.03 7.40 -10.21
N THR A 158 7.62 7.05 -11.42
CA THR A 158 7.41 8.00 -12.53
C THR A 158 5.92 8.19 -12.79
N PHE A 159 5.55 9.32 -13.40
CA PHE A 159 4.18 9.56 -13.84
C PHE A 159 3.67 8.36 -14.68
N PRO A 160 2.38 8.00 -14.63
CA PRO A 160 1.31 8.62 -13.85
C PRO A 160 1.20 8.11 -12.40
N GLY A 161 2.15 7.28 -11.97
CA GLY A 161 2.29 6.81 -10.60
C GLY A 161 2.26 5.29 -10.47
N ALA A 162 2.19 4.84 -9.21
CA ALA A 162 2.16 3.42 -8.88
C ALA A 162 0.95 2.68 -9.48
N GLY A 163 1.15 1.37 -9.65
CA GLY A 163 0.15 0.43 -10.14
C GLY A 163 0.71 -0.46 -11.25
N VAL A 164 0.14 -1.65 -11.37
CA VAL A 164 0.54 -2.64 -12.38
C VAL A 164 -0.29 -2.46 -13.66
N TRP A 165 -0.11 -1.32 -14.32
CA TRP A 165 -0.88 -0.96 -15.52
C TRP A 165 0.00 -0.50 -16.71
N GLY A 166 1.32 -0.49 -16.53
CA GLY A 166 2.30 -0.38 -17.62
C GLY A 166 2.47 1.01 -18.24
N ALA A 167 1.75 2.04 -17.79
CA ALA A 167 1.81 3.37 -18.39
C ALA A 167 3.20 4.01 -18.32
N SER A 168 3.88 3.94 -17.17
CA SER A 168 5.24 4.44 -17.01
C SER A 168 6.21 3.81 -18.03
N GLY A 169 6.11 2.49 -18.22
CA GLY A 169 6.94 1.75 -19.16
C GLY A 169 6.66 2.15 -20.61
N ARG A 170 5.38 2.23 -20.98
CA ARG A 170 4.95 2.69 -22.31
C ARG A 170 5.47 4.10 -22.61
N ASN A 171 5.33 5.03 -21.67
CA ASN A 171 5.72 6.42 -21.88
C ASN A 171 7.24 6.59 -21.98
N ALA A 172 8.01 5.85 -21.17
CA ALA A 172 9.46 5.80 -21.29
C ALA A 172 9.88 5.23 -22.65
N ALA A 173 9.30 4.11 -23.08
CA ALA A 173 9.58 3.53 -24.39
C ALA A 173 9.29 4.49 -25.55
N MET A 174 8.15 5.20 -25.51
CA MET A 174 7.83 6.22 -26.51
C MET A 174 8.80 7.40 -26.50
N THR A 175 9.38 7.73 -25.34
CA THR A 175 10.40 8.77 -25.23
C THR A 175 11.71 8.32 -25.88
N VAL A 176 12.15 7.10 -25.60
CA VAL A 176 13.32 6.49 -26.24
C VAL A 176 13.15 6.47 -27.77
N LEU A 177 12.00 6.00 -28.27
CA LEU A 177 11.73 5.89 -29.71
C LEU A 177 11.75 7.24 -30.45
N ARG A 178 11.48 8.36 -29.78
CA ARG A 178 11.56 9.71 -30.39
C ARG A 178 12.98 10.25 -30.50
N THR A 179 13.91 9.66 -29.77
CA THR A 179 15.31 10.09 -29.67
C THR A 179 16.29 9.18 -30.43
N LEU A 180 15.78 8.07 -30.96
CA LEU A 180 16.46 7.23 -31.96
C LEU A 180 16.31 7.85 -33.35
#